data_AF-A0AAJ6BQY4-F1
#
_entry.id   AF-A0AAJ6BQY4-F1
#
_cell.length_a   1.000
_cell.length_b   1.000
_cell.length_c   1.000
_cell.angle_alpha   90.00
_cell.angle_beta   90.00
_cell.angle_gamma   90.00
#
_symmetry.space_group_name_H-M   'P 1'
#
loop_
_entity.id
_entity.type
_entity.pdbx_description
1 polymer ?
#
loop_
_entity_poly.entity_id
_entity_poly.type
_entity_poly.pdbx_seq_one_letter_code
_entity_poly.pdbx_strand_id
1 'polypeptide(L)'
;MADPYFRSLPLFPNYSFGEVAIEGLVPACRVESWQDFIEAMRSPDHNRAAGEFVYRGQAVHSWHLSSTLARLFDGGAVPGQHQENLLAQFRLAMRGRGLDCSKLDDEELWAFGQHHGLRTPLIDWTKSPYVALFFAFDEPDVEGMENPSRAVFCLNMAAIRADENLSQIIFEPTHHENARLVNQAGLFTITPSGKDNLVSAILNELADNEVINPDDPMDVARYIAKIHVPNDNRVECLNTLRKMNIHHANLFPDPGGASKYCNDWLARLIDEEKRDAAEARALEAAADQAAAEPDVALIADSEISADAIAGLLRNTLRNDSEFPLKTLAGWAPKLIVLYERLADTDWPERAASETRLKIEFRKWLMSNGVHRAVAETGARRLVEFFKASWKAANAS
;
A
#
# COMPACT_ATOMS: atom_id res chain seq x y z
N MET A 1 -17.88 0.38 21.58
CA MET A 1 -16.44 0.02 21.57
C MET A 1 -15.72 1.15 22.24
N ALA A 2 -14.77 0.88 23.14
CA ALA A 2 -13.92 1.94 23.69
C ALA A 2 -13.12 2.58 22.54
N ASP A 3 -12.82 3.87 22.65
CA ASP A 3 -11.97 4.55 21.67
C ASP A 3 -10.55 3.95 21.78
N PRO A 4 -9.88 3.61 20.67
CA PRO A 4 -8.56 2.99 20.72
C PRO A 4 -7.55 3.90 21.42
N TYR A 5 -6.67 3.29 22.21
CA TYR A 5 -5.70 3.98 23.08
C TYR A 5 -4.97 5.15 22.39
N PHE A 6 -4.52 4.95 21.15
CA PHE A 6 -3.72 5.96 20.45
C PHE A 6 -4.48 7.29 20.29
N ARG A 7 -5.81 7.33 20.30
CA ARG A 7 -6.61 8.57 20.20
C ARG A 7 -6.56 9.45 21.43
N SER A 8 -6.18 8.89 22.58
CA SER A 8 -5.89 9.66 23.79
C SER A 8 -4.61 10.48 23.69
N LEU A 9 -3.71 10.13 22.76
CA LEU A 9 -2.47 10.86 22.53
C LEU A 9 -2.74 12.19 21.81
N PRO A 10 -1.91 13.22 22.07
CA PRO A 10 -1.99 14.50 21.39
C PRO A 10 -1.67 14.37 19.90
N LEU A 11 -2.24 15.28 19.10
CA LEU A 11 -1.87 15.44 17.70
C LEU A 11 -0.44 15.98 17.57
N PHE A 12 0.32 15.44 16.62
CA PHE A 12 1.58 16.02 16.18
C PHE A 12 1.40 17.52 15.88
N PRO A 13 2.33 18.41 16.30
CA PRO A 13 3.67 18.14 16.84
C PRO A 13 3.77 18.07 18.37
N ASN A 14 2.65 17.94 19.09
CA ASN A 14 2.68 17.84 20.56
C ASN A 14 2.83 16.38 20.98
N TYR A 15 3.60 16.15 22.05
CA TYR A 15 3.88 14.82 22.59
C TYR A 15 3.47 14.73 24.07
N SER A 16 3.14 13.52 24.51
CA SER A 16 2.87 13.20 25.92
C SER A 16 3.44 11.84 26.27
N PHE A 17 3.74 11.62 27.56
CA PHE A 17 3.98 10.26 28.04
C PHE A 17 2.66 9.49 28.08
N GLY A 18 2.66 8.34 27.40
CA GLY A 18 1.53 7.41 27.36
C GLY A 18 1.66 6.27 28.36
N GLU A 19 0.93 5.18 28.12
CA GLU A 19 1.05 3.97 28.94
C GLU A 19 2.44 3.33 28.77
N VAL A 20 3.20 3.17 29.86
CA VAL A 20 4.56 2.59 29.82
C VAL A 20 4.57 1.21 29.18
N ALA A 21 3.51 0.42 29.38
CA ALA A 21 3.37 -0.91 28.75
C ALA A 21 3.31 -0.86 27.22
N ILE A 22 2.93 0.27 26.63
CA ILE A 22 2.80 0.47 25.17
C ILE A 22 3.96 1.34 24.63
N GLU A 23 4.35 2.38 25.36
CA GLU A 23 5.31 3.37 24.90
C GLU A 23 6.76 3.11 25.32
N GLY A 24 6.99 2.35 26.39
CA GLY A 24 8.34 2.03 26.85
C GLY A 24 9.16 3.28 27.18
N LEU A 25 8.56 4.24 27.90
CA LEU A 25 9.15 5.54 28.30
C LEU A 25 9.37 6.56 27.16
N VAL A 26 9.03 6.22 25.91
CA VAL A 26 9.14 7.15 24.79
C VAL A 26 7.93 8.08 24.76
N PRO A 27 8.10 9.41 24.66
CA PRO A 27 6.97 10.31 24.48
C PRO A 27 6.30 10.05 23.11
N ALA A 28 4.98 10.05 23.10
CA ALA A 28 4.19 9.63 21.95
C ALA A 28 3.19 10.71 21.52
N CYS A 29 2.92 10.74 20.22
CA CYS A 29 1.85 11.52 19.62
C CYS A 29 1.11 10.68 18.57
N ARG A 30 0.06 11.25 17.97
CA ARG A 30 -0.65 10.64 16.84
C ARG A 30 -0.79 11.59 15.65
N VAL A 31 -1.05 11.01 14.50
CA VAL A 31 -1.60 11.69 13.32
C VAL A 31 -3.01 11.16 13.02
N GLU A 32 -3.76 11.84 12.16
CA GLU A 32 -5.14 11.42 11.82
C GLU A 32 -5.21 10.42 10.66
N SER A 33 -4.14 10.33 9.86
CA SER A 33 -4.04 9.40 8.75
C SER A 33 -2.57 9.20 8.33
N TRP A 34 -2.31 8.21 7.47
CA TRP A 34 -0.98 8.05 6.87
C TRP A 34 -0.63 9.23 5.95
N GLN A 35 -1.62 9.92 5.37
CA GLN A 35 -1.41 11.15 4.61
C GLN A 35 -0.93 12.29 5.52
N ASP A 36 -1.53 12.43 6.70
CA ASP A 36 -1.10 13.42 7.69
C ASP A 36 0.28 13.11 8.26
N PHE A 37 0.67 11.84 8.32
CA PHE A 37 2.07 11.47 8.60
C PHE A 37 3.02 12.04 7.54
N ILE A 38 2.70 11.87 6.25
CA ILE A 38 3.53 12.43 5.17
C ILE A 38 3.63 13.95 5.30
N GLU A 39 2.53 14.64 5.63
CA GLU A 39 2.55 16.09 5.84
C GLU A 39 3.36 16.49 7.08
N ALA A 40 3.21 15.77 8.20
CA ALA A 40 4.00 15.99 9.42
C ALA A 40 5.51 15.86 9.14
N MET A 41 5.92 14.89 8.33
CA MET A 41 7.31 14.67 7.95
C MET A 41 7.86 15.75 7.00
N ARG A 42 7.03 16.67 6.47
CA ARG A 42 7.49 17.87 5.76
C ARG A 42 7.88 19.01 6.69
N SER A 43 7.62 18.89 7.99
CA SER A 43 8.05 19.88 8.99
C SER A 43 9.56 20.16 8.83
N PRO A 44 10.00 21.43 8.91
CA PRO A 44 11.41 21.77 8.83
C PRO A 44 12.27 21.02 9.84
N ASP A 45 11.73 20.68 11.01
CA ASP A 45 12.47 20.01 12.09
C ASP A 45 12.94 18.61 11.70
N HIS A 46 12.18 17.91 10.86
CA HIS A 46 12.50 16.57 10.36
C HIS A 46 13.40 16.59 9.10
N ASN A 47 13.62 17.76 8.49
CA ASN A 47 14.29 17.92 7.20
C ASN A 47 15.56 18.78 7.28
N ARG A 48 16.04 19.14 8.48
CA ARG A 48 17.26 19.95 8.62
C ARG A 48 18.48 19.11 8.27
N ALA A 49 19.34 19.63 7.38
CA ALA A 49 20.60 18.99 7.05
C ALA A 49 21.54 18.80 8.27
N ALA A 50 21.47 19.70 9.26
CA ALA A 50 22.23 19.60 10.50
C ALA A 50 21.54 18.77 11.60
N GLY A 51 20.27 18.41 11.40
CA GLY A 51 19.45 17.66 12.37
C GLY A 51 18.98 16.35 11.73
N GLU A 52 19.92 15.44 11.52
CA GLU A 52 19.62 14.14 10.91
C GLU A 52 18.72 13.33 11.85
N PHE A 53 17.46 13.14 11.46
CA PHE A 53 16.55 12.18 12.08
C PHE A 53 16.61 10.86 11.33
N VAL A 54 16.54 9.77 12.09
CA VAL A 54 16.30 8.43 11.56
C VAL A 54 15.00 7.87 12.11
N TYR A 55 14.44 6.92 11.37
CA TYR A 55 13.09 6.43 11.58
C TYR A 55 13.06 4.91 11.62
N ARG A 56 12.13 4.34 12.40
CA ARG A 56 11.87 2.90 12.43
C ARG A 56 10.37 2.63 12.45
N GLY A 57 9.88 1.90 11.46
CA GLY A 57 8.50 1.43 11.41
C GLY A 57 8.30 0.15 12.18
N GLN A 58 7.18 0.04 12.89
CA GLN A 58 6.73 -1.20 13.51
C GLN A 58 5.26 -1.46 13.19
N ALA A 59 4.98 -2.71 12.81
CA ALA A 59 3.66 -3.16 12.41
C ALA A 59 2.64 -3.10 13.56
N VAL A 60 3.05 -3.29 14.81
CA VAL A 60 2.15 -3.28 15.96
C VAL A 60 2.53 -2.12 16.88
N HIS A 61 1.56 -1.29 17.22
CA HIS A 61 1.79 -0.10 18.05
C HIS A 61 2.29 -0.41 19.46
N SER A 62 1.96 -1.56 20.04
CA SER A 62 2.37 -1.92 21.40
C SER A 62 3.78 -2.51 21.50
N TRP A 63 4.47 -2.69 20.37
CA TRP A 63 5.85 -3.16 20.40
C TRP A 63 6.80 -2.07 20.88
N HIS A 64 7.56 -2.36 21.93
CA HIS A 64 8.67 -1.51 22.37
C HIS A 64 9.80 -1.51 21.35
N LEU A 65 10.64 -0.48 21.44
CA LEU A 65 11.88 -0.37 20.66
C LEU A 65 12.91 -1.36 21.22
N SER A 66 12.93 -2.58 20.68
CA SER A 66 13.74 -3.69 21.19
C SER A 66 14.31 -4.55 20.07
N SER A 67 15.60 -4.89 20.19
CA SER A 67 16.32 -5.77 19.26
C SER A 67 15.80 -7.21 19.32
N THR A 68 16.10 -8.00 18.29
CA THR A 68 15.63 -9.40 18.23
C THR A 68 16.21 -10.27 19.34
N LEU A 69 17.39 -9.93 19.85
CA LEU A 69 17.99 -10.55 21.03
C LEU A 69 17.38 -10.05 22.34
N ALA A 70 17.17 -8.74 22.49
CA ALA A 70 16.58 -8.12 23.68
C ALA A 70 15.18 -8.67 23.99
N ARG A 71 14.40 -9.01 22.97
CA ARG A 71 13.07 -9.64 23.12
C ARG A 71 13.08 -11.00 23.83
N LEU A 72 14.25 -11.64 23.99
CA LEU A 72 14.38 -12.88 24.76
C LEU A 72 14.47 -12.66 26.27
N PHE A 73 14.65 -11.42 26.72
CA PHE A 73 14.86 -11.07 28.12
C PHE A 73 13.74 -10.15 28.61
N ASP A 74 13.21 -10.44 29.78
CA ASP A 74 12.20 -9.59 30.42
C ASP A 74 12.78 -8.19 30.67
N GLY A 75 12.08 -7.15 30.19
CA GLY A 75 12.54 -5.76 30.28
C GLY A 75 13.53 -5.32 29.20
N GLY A 76 13.93 -6.21 28.29
CA GLY A 76 14.74 -5.86 27.11
C GLY A 76 16.23 -5.63 27.35
N ALA A 77 16.70 -5.79 28.58
CA ALA A 77 18.11 -5.70 28.93
C ALA A 77 18.84 -7.01 28.58
N VAL A 78 19.91 -6.93 27.80
CA VAL A 78 20.68 -8.10 27.39
C VAL A 78 21.95 -8.20 28.22
N PRO A 79 22.14 -9.26 29.03
CA PRO A 79 23.38 -9.45 29.77
C PRO A 79 24.56 -9.66 28.79
N GLY A 80 25.66 -8.92 28.99
CA GLY A 80 26.82 -8.94 28.08
C GLY A 80 27.38 -10.35 27.82
N GLN A 81 27.42 -11.20 28.85
CA GLN A 81 27.87 -12.59 28.71
C GLN A 81 27.05 -13.39 27.68
N HIS A 82 25.75 -13.12 27.55
CA HIS A 82 24.91 -13.81 26.56
C HIS A 82 25.17 -13.31 25.14
N GLN A 83 25.43 -12.01 24.95
CA GLN A 83 25.84 -11.46 23.65
C GLN A 83 27.16 -12.09 23.20
N GLU A 84 28.17 -12.07 24.08
CA GLU A 84 29.49 -12.65 23.83
C GLU A 84 29.40 -14.14 23.49
N ASN A 85 28.65 -14.90 24.29
CA ASN A 85 28.48 -16.34 24.07
C ASN A 85 27.79 -16.63 22.73
N LEU A 86 26.74 -15.87 22.39
CA LEU A 86 26.02 -16.07 21.12
C LEU A 86 26.90 -15.77 19.92
N LEU A 87 27.64 -14.66 19.96
CA LEU A 87 28.55 -14.27 18.88
C LEU A 87 29.70 -15.27 18.72
N ALA A 88 30.28 -15.74 19.83
CA ALA A 88 31.34 -16.74 19.82
C ALA A 88 30.85 -18.07 19.22
N GLN A 89 29.64 -18.51 19.57
CA GLN A 89 29.04 -19.72 18.99
C GLN A 89 28.74 -19.54 17.49
N PHE A 90 28.24 -18.37 17.09
CA PHE A 90 27.99 -18.07 15.68
C PHE A 90 29.30 -18.09 14.88
N ARG A 91 30.36 -17.43 15.36
CA ARG A 91 31.69 -17.44 14.76
C ARG A 91 32.25 -18.87 14.62
N LEU A 92 32.06 -19.70 15.64
CA LEU A 92 32.48 -21.12 15.60
C LEU A 92 31.68 -21.92 14.56
N ALA A 93 30.36 -21.74 14.51
CA ALA A 93 29.46 -22.45 13.60
C ALA A 93 29.71 -22.06 12.13
N MET A 94 30.12 -20.81 11.87
CA MET A 94 30.49 -20.31 10.55
C MET A 94 31.84 -20.83 10.03
N ARG A 95 32.68 -21.47 10.87
CA ARG A 95 33.96 -22.01 10.40
C ARG A 95 33.77 -23.02 9.26
N GLY A 96 34.43 -22.75 8.15
CA GLY A 96 34.35 -23.58 6.94
C GLY A 96 33.04 -23.43 6.15
N ARG A 97 32.22 -22.41 6.44
CA ARG A 97 30.96 -22.12 5.75
C ARG A 97 30.96 -20.68 5.24
N GLY A 98 31.00 -20.50 3.93
CA GLY A 98 30.79 -19.18 3.30
C GLY A 98 31.87 -18.14 3.65
N LEU A 99 31.42 -17.00 4.16
CA LEU A 99 32.25 -15.81 4.44
C LEU A 99 33.31 -16.08 5.52
N ASP A 100 34.53 -15.64 5.28
CA ASP A 100 35.61 -15.69 6.27
C ASP A 100 35.38 -14.65 7.37
N CYS A 101 34.69 -15.09 8.43
CA CYS A 101 34.35 -14.26 9.59
C CYS A 101 35.56 -13.83 10.43
N SER A 102 36.78 -14.33 10.14
CA SER A 102 37.97 -13.98 10.91
C SER A 102 38.45 -12.54 10.67
N LYS A 103 37.96 -11.91 9.61
CA LYS A 103 38.32 -10.53 9.20
C LYS A 103 37.27 -9.49 9.55
N LEU A 104 36.14 -9.92 10.13
CA LEU A 104 35.06 -9.03 10.55
C LEU A 104 35.26 -8.67 12.02
N ASP A 105 34.98 -7.42 12.36
CA ASP A 105 34.74 -7.04 13.74
C ASP A 105 33.42 -7.66 14.24
N ASP A 106 33.15 -7.49 15.52
CA ASP A 106 32.00 -8.13 16.16
C ASP A 106 30.68 -7.53 15.65
N GLU A 107 30.66 -6.22 15.36
CA GLU A 107 29.53 -5.47 14.83
C GLU A 107 29.17 -5.87 13.39
N GLU A 108 30.14 -5.99 12.50
CA GLU A 108 29.95 -6.51 11.13
C GLU A 108 29.49 -7.96 11.16
N LEU A 109 30.01 -8.78 12.10
CA LEU A 109 29.56 -10.15 12.27
C LEU A 109 28.10 -10.21 12.76
N TRP A 110 27.68 -9.30 13.63
CA TRP A 110 26.27 -9.14 14.00
C TRP A 110 25.41 -8.77 12.80
N ALA A 111 25.81 -7.74 12.03
CA ALA A 111 25.05 -7.30 10.85
C ALA A 111 24.92 -8.43 9.81
N PHE A 112 26.00 -9.17 9.57
CA PHE A 112 25.99 -10.36 8.72
C PHE A 112 25.03 -11.42 9.25
N GLY A 113 25.12 -11.76 10.54
CA GLY A 113 24.26 -12.74 11.18
C GLY A 113 22.77 -12.38 11.08
N GLN A 114 22.43 -11.10 11.24
CA GLN A 114 21.05 -10.62 11.18
C GLN A 114 20.39 -10.91 9.82
N HIS A 115 21.14 -10.75 8.71
CA HIS A 115 20.65 -11.10 7.37
C HIS A 115 20.30 -12.57 7.21
N HIS A 116 20.94 -13.43 8.01
CA HIS A 116 20.75 -14.88 8.01
C HIS A 116 19.87 -15.37 9.17
N GLY A 117 19.19 -14.46 9.89
CA GLY A 117 18.22 -14.79 10.93
C GLY A 117 18.80 -15.00 12.32
N LEU A 118 20.06 -14.62 12.57
CA LEU A 118 20.61 -14.57 13.92
C LEU A 118 19.84 -13.53 14.75
N ARG A 119 19.56 -13.84 16.02
CA ARG A 119 19.05 -12.84 16.96
C ARG A 119 20.20 -11.95 17.39
N THR A 120 20.11 -10.66 17.06
CA THR A 120 21.20 -9.69 17.25
C THR A 120 20.79 -8.60 18.24
N PRO A 121 21.75 -7.92 18.87
CA PRO A 121 21.49 -6.72 19.67
C PRO A 121 21.20 -5.48 18.82
N LEU A 122 21.21 -5.61 17.49
CA LEU A 122 21.03 -4.51 16.55
C LEU A 122 19.56 -4.12 16.40
N ILE A 123 19.34 -2.82 16.21
CA ILE A 123 18.07 -2.22 15.84
C ILE A 123 18.28 -1.43 14.55
N ASP A 124 17.46 -1.74 13.54
CA ASP A 124 17.51 -1.10 12.22
C ASP A 124 16.76 0.24 12.22
N TRP A 125 17.41 1.25 11.68
CA TRP A 125 16.84 2.55 11.41
C TRP A 125 17.02 2.88 9.93
N THR A 126 16.16 3.76 9.41
CA THR A 126 16.27 4.30 8.05
C THR A 126 16.26 5.82 8.10
N LYS A 127 17.06 6.46 7.25
CA LYS A 127 17.02 7.93 7.08
C LYS A 127 15.74 8.42 6.41
N SER A 128 14.93 7.52 5.82
CA SER A 128 13.70 7.88 5.13
C SER A 128 12.46 7.57 5.98
N PRO A 129 11.66 8.58 6.36
CA PRO A 129 10.42 8.34 7.09
C PRO A 129 9.42 7.52 6.29
N TYR A 130 9.48 7.57 4.95
CA TYR A 130 8.63 6.80 4.06
C TYR A 130 9.01 5.32 4.00
N VAL A 131 10.31 5.00 4.13
CA VAL A 131 10.77 3.61 4.28
C VAL A 131 10.37 3.06 5.63
N ALA A 132 10.41 3.87 6.69
CA ALA A 132 9.86 3.47 7.99
C ALA A 132 8.35 3.23 7.91
N LEU A 133 7.61 4.12 7.24
CA LEU A 133 6.18 3.92 7.01
C LEU A 133 5.90 2.63 6.22
N PHE A 134 6.72 2.31 5.21
CA PHE A 134 6.65 1.03 4.51
C PHE A 134 6.77 -0.14 5.49
N PHE A 135 7.79 -0.18 6.34
CA PHE A 135 7.95 -1.27 7.32
C PHE A 135 6.83 -1.34 8.35
N ALA A 136 6.22 -0.20 8.70
CA ALA A 136 5.08 -0.15 9.59
C ALA A 136 3.82 -0.77 8.95
N PHE A 137 3.66 -0.70 7.63
CA PHE A 137 2.48 -1.18 6.91
C PHE A 137 2.72 -2.45 6.07
N ASP A 138 3.96 -2.90 5.88
CA ASP A 138 4.27 -4.04 4.99
C ASP A 138 3.68 -5.35 5.49
N GLU A 139 3.66 -5.57 6.81
CA GLU A 139 3.08 -6.77 7.38
C GLU A 139 1.55 -6.64 7.54
N PRO A 140 0.77 -7.67 7.16
CA PRO A 140 -0.66 -7.71 7.49
C PRO A 140 -0.86 -7.83 8.99
N ASP A 141 -2.06 -7.50 9.46
CA ASP A 141 -2.39 -7.70 10.87
C ASP A 141 -2.43 -9.19 11.24
N VAL A 142 -2.04 -9.48 12.48
CA VAL A 142 -2.17 -10.81 13.06
C VAL A 142 -3.65 -11.05 13.37
N GLU A 143 -4.20 -12.15 12.84
CA GLU A 143 -5.60 -12.50 13.03
C GLU A 143 -5.94 -12.62 14.53
N GLY A 144 -7.03 -11.97 14.95
CA GLY A 144 -7.49 -11.96 16.34
C GLY A 144 -6.76 -11.00 17.28
N MET A 145 -5.78 -10.23 16.80
CA MET A 145 -5.12 -9.18 17.58
C MET A 145 -5.66 -7.80 17.21
N GLU A 146 -6.05 -7.01 18.21
CA GLU A 146 -6.45 -5.63 17.99
C GLU A 146 -5.21 -4.77 17.70
N ASN A 147 -5.17 -4.15 16.52
CA ASN A 147 -4.07 -3.30 16.11
C ASN A 147 -4.58 -1.97 15.52
N PRO A 148 -5.05 -1.04 16.37
CA PRO A 148 -5.71 0.18 15.92
C PRO A 148 -4.77 1.20 15.28
N SER A 149 -3.47 1.08 15.48
CA SER A 149 -2.45 1.96 14.89
C SER A 149 -1.17 1.21 14.58
N ARG A 150 -0.40 1.70 13.62
CA ARG A 150 1.01 1.39 13.37
C ARG A 150 1.89 2.40 14.11
N ALA A 151 3.16 2.08 14.31
CA ALA A 151 4.10 2.97 14.99
C ALA A 151 5.30 3.33 14.10
N VAL A 152 5.70 4.60 14.15
CA VAL A 152 6.97 5.09 13.61
C VAL A 152 7.75 5.76 14.73
N PHE A 153 8.92 5.20 15.06
CA PHE A 153 9.86 5.81 15.99
C PHE A 153 10.74 6.80 15.25
N CYS A 154 11.08 7.90 15.92
CA CYS A 154 11.99 8.94 15.45
C CYS A 154 13.13 9.05 16.45
N LEU A 155 14.37 9.09 15.95
CA LEU A 155 15.57 9.30 16.74
C LEU A 155 16.39 10.43 16.13
N ASN A 156 16.74 11.44 16.92
CA ASN A 156 17.59 12.54 16.51
C ASN A 156 19.06 12.10 16.49
N MET A 157 19.48 11.52 15.38
CA MET A 157 20.82 10.96 15.22
C MET A 157 21.92 12.01 15.40
N ALA A 158 21.68 13.25 14.97
CA ALA A 158 22.63 14.34 15.16
C ALA A 158 22.91 14.62 16.64
N ALA A 159 21.87 14.57 17.49
CA ALA A 159 22.01 14.76 18.92
C ALA A 159 22.72 13.56 19.59
N ILE A 160 22.38 12.33 19.21
CA ILE A 160 23.02 11.11 19.73
C ILE A 160 24.51 11.07 19.36
N ARG A 161 24.89 11.51 18.15
CA ARG A 161 26.30 11.60 17.72
C ARG A 161 27.11 12.68 18.44
N ALA A 162 26.45 13.71 18.94
CA ALA A 162 27.12 14.82 19.63
C ALA A 162 27.57 14.43 21.04
N ASP A 163 26.98 13.37 21.62
CA ASP A 163 27.33 12.82 22.92
C ASP A 163 28.38 11.70 22.76
N GLU A 164 29.48 11.78 23.51
CA GLU A 164 30.60 10.84 23.37
C GLU A 164 30.24 9.40 23.75
N ASN A 165 29.37 9.20 24.74
CA ASN A 165 28.96 7.88 25.21
C ASN A 165 27.89 7.29 24.28
N LEU A 166 26.88 8.07 23.91
CA LEU A 166 25.84 7.62 22.99
C LEU A 166 26.34 7.45 21.55
N SER A 167 27.42 8.12 21.15
CA SER A 167 28.00 7.89 19.82
C SER A 167 28.46 6.44 19.62
N GLN A 168 28.81 5.73 20.70
CA GLN A 168 29.30 4.35 20.67
C GLN A 168 28.22 3.32 20.37
N ILE A 169 26.95 3.66 20.60
CA ILE A 169 25.82 2.75 20.27
C ILE A 169 25.44 2.81 18.80
N ILE A 170 26.02 3.74 18.02
CA ILE A 170 25.74 3.89 16.59
C ILE A 170 26.70 3.01 15.80
N PHE A 171 26.14 2.20 14.90
CA PHE A 171 26.91 1.37 13.99
C PHE A 171 26.45 1.58 12.55
N GLU A 172 27.37 2.01 11.69
CA GLU A 172 27.19 2.05 10.24
C GLU A 172 28.10 1.00 9.61
N PRO A 173 27.52 -0.14 9.17
CA PRO A 173 28.31 -1.18 8.52
C PRO A 173 28.99 -0.60 7.27
N THR A 174 30.27 -0.88 7.15
CA THR A 174 31.12 -0.43 6.05
C THR A 174 31.34 -1.53 5.01
N HIS A 175 31.04 -2.79 5.36
CA HIS A 175 31.30 -3.92 4.48
C HIS A 175 30.37 -3.93 3.25
N HIS A 176 30.98 -4.00 2.06
CA HIS A 176 30.35 -3.80 0.75
C HIS A 176 29.27 -4.85 0.37
N GLU A 177 29.18 -5.97 1.08
CA GLU A 177 28.21 -7.03 0.78
C GLU A 177 26.78 -6.70 1.25
N ASN A 178 26.59 -5.60 1.99
CA ASN A 178 25.29 -5.23 2.54
C ASN A 178 24.51 -4.28 1.61
N ALA A 179 24.21 -4.72 0.39
CA ALA A 179 23.40 -3.94 -0.57
C ALA A 179 22.02 -3.54 -0.02
N ARG A 180 21.48 -4.33 0.95
CA ARG A 180 20.26 -4.02 1.70
C ARG A 180 20.38 -2.73 2.52
N LEU A 181 21.51 -2.54 3.22
CA LEU A 181 21.76 -1.35 4.03
C LEU A 181 21.73 -0.08 3.17
N VAL A 182 22.39 -0.13 2.01
CA VAL A 182 22.43 1.02 1.07
C VAL A 182 21.03 1.38 0.59
N ASN A 183 20.25 0.38 0.16
CA ASN A 183 18.93 0.63 -0.41
C ASN A 183 17.86 1.01 0.62
N GLN A 184 18.06 0.63 1.88
CA GLN A 184 17.20 1.06 2.98
C GLN A 184 17.60 2.42 3.55
N ALA A 185 18.70 3.03 3.06
CA ALA A 185 19.36 4.16 3.72
C ALA A 185 19.55 3.87 5.22
N GLY A 186 20.02 2.65 5.50
CA GLY A 186 19.97 2.02 6.80
C GLY A 186 21.12 2.41 7.71
N LEU A 187 20.84 2.50 9.01
CA LEU A 187 21.80 2.65 10.09
C LEU A 187 21.40 1.72 11.23
N PHE A 188 22.37 1.22 12.00
CA PHE A 188 22.09 0.41 13.18
C PHE A 188 22.39 1.14 14.47
N THR A 189 21.57 0.88 15.48
CA THR A 189 21.95 1.10 16.87
C THR A 189 22.13 -0.23 17.57
N ILE A 190 23.16 -0.36 18.39
CA ILE A 190 23.41 -1.53 19.22
C ILE A 190 22.72 -1.31 20.57
N THR A 191 21.92 -2.29 21.01
CA THR A 191 21.38 -2.31 22.37
C THR A 191 22.56 -2.47 23.34
N PRO A 192 22.81 -1.51 24.25
CA PRO A 192 23.91 -1.61 25.20
C PRO A 192 23.88 -2.92 25.99
N SER A 193 25.06 -3.46 26.28
CA SER A 193 25.17 -4.63 27.14
C SER A 193 24.94 -4.21 28.60
N GLY A 194 24.22 -5.05 29.37
CA GLY A 194 24.03 -4.80 30.79
C GLY A 194 22.57 -4.84 31.22
N LYS A 195 22.19 -3.88 32.08
CA LYS A 195 20.88 -3.86 32.76
C LYS A 195 19.84 -2.94 32.12
N ASP A 196 20.24 -2.12 31.15
CA ASP A 196 19.35 -1.16 30.52
C ASP A 196 19.00 -1.60 29.10
N ASN A 197 17.77 -1.30 28.68
CA ASN A 197 17.38 -1.36 27.28
C ASN A 197 17.84 -0.08 26.55
N LEU A 198 17.74 -0.05 25.22
CA LEU A 198 18.19 1.08 24.41
C LEU A 198 17.58 2.42 24.84
N VAL A 199 16.26 2.45 25.10
CA VAL A 199 15.56 3.69 25.47
C VAL A 199 16.06 4.19 26.83
N SER A 200 16.10 3.32 27.83
CA SER A 200 16.59 3.66 29.17
C SER A 200 18.04 4.14 29.14
N ALA A 201 18.92 3.51 28.35
CA ALA A 201 20.30 3.95 28.20
C ALA A 201 20.40 5.37 27.62
N ILE A 202 19.62 5.69 26.58
CA ILE A 202 19.58 7.02 25.97
C ILE A 202 19.05 8.06 26.97
N LEU A 203 17.93 7.77 27.64
CA LEU A 203 17.30 8.72 28.55
C LEU A 203 18.14 8.97 29.80
N ASN A 204 18.74 7.93 30.38
CA ASN A 204 19.61 8.06 31.55
C ASN A 204 20.84 8.92 31.23
N GLU A 205 21.54 8.64 30.12
CA GLU A 205 22.73 9.41 29.74
C GLU A 205 22.41 10.89 29.49
N LEU A 206 21.33 11.17 28.76
CA LEU A 206 20.91 12.55 28.49
C LEU A 206 20.46 13.29 29.76
N ALA A 207 19.80 12.60 30.70
CA ALA A 207 19.36 13.17 31.96
C ALA A 207 20.53 13.41 32.92
N ASP A 208 21.46 12.46 33.04
CA ASP A 208 22.65 12.56 33.88
C ASP A 208 23.57 13.70 33.43
N ASN A 209 23.60 14.00 32.12
CA ASN A 209 24.32 15.13 31.53
C ASN A 209 23.51 16.45 31.53
N GLU A 210 22.34 16.50 32.19
CA GLU A 210 21.43 17.65 32.27
C GLU A 210 21.02 18.22 30.89
N VAL A 211 21.00 17.38 29.85
CA VAL A 211 20.67 17.76 28.47
C VAL A 211 19.15 17.84 28.26
N ILE A 212 18.41 17.01 28.99
CA ILE A 212 16.95 16.94 28.96
C ILE A 212 16.36 17.02 30.37
N ASN A 213 15.14 17.52 30.47
CA ASN A 213 14.26 17.27 31.59
C ASN A 213 13.47 15.96 31.31
N PRO A 214 13.73 14.85 32.04
CA PRO A 214 13.08 13.57 31.78
C PRO A 214 11.57 13.58 32.07
N ASP A 215 11.08 14.56 32.83
CA ASP A 215 9.66 14.73 33.14
C ASP A 215 8.91 15.58 32.10
N ASP A 216 9.61 16.19 31.15
CA ASP A 216 9.01 16.98 30.07
C ASP A 216 8.95 16.17 28.76
N PRO A 217 7.77 15.70 28.32
CA PRO A 217 7.64 14.89 27.12
C PRO A 217 8.05 15.65 25.85
N MET A 218 7.88 16.97 25.81
CA MET A 218 8.30 17.77 24.66
C MET A 218 9.81 17.85 24.58
N ASP A 219 10.47 17.89 25.74
CA ASP A 219 11.91 17.95 25.81
C ASP A 219 12.57 16.64 25.38
N VAL A 220 12.05 15.52 25.90
CA VAL A 220 12.48 14.17 25.49
C VAL A 220 12.20 13.91 24.01
N ALA A 221 11.06 14.38 23.47
CA ALA A 221 10.67 14.17 22.08
C ALA A 221 11.63 14.83 21.07
N ARG A 222 12.48 15.78 21.50
CA ARG A 222 13.56 16.35 20.66
C ARG A 222 14.63 15.31 20.30
N TYR A 223 14.76 14.26 21.10
CA TYR A 223 15.79 13.22 20.98
C TYR A 223 15.20 11.89 20.52
N ILE A 224 14.12 11.43 21.16
CA ILE A 224 13.45 10.18 20.81
C ILE A 224 11.94 10.33 20.98
N ALA A 225 11.18 9.94 19.97
CA ALA A 225 9.73 10.03 19.99
C ALA A 225 9.08 8.90 19.19
N LYS A 226 7.78 8.69 19.43
CA LYS A 226 6.96 7.73 18.69
C LYS A 226 5.72 8.40 18.13
N ILE A 227 5.44 8.14 16.86
CA ILE A 227 4.26 8.64 16.16
C ILE A 227 3.34 7.45 15.86
N HIS A 228 2.12 7.50 16.39
CA HIS A 228 1.05 6.57 16.05
C HIS A 228 0.40 6.99 14.74
N VAL A 229 0.37 6.07 13.77
CA VAL A 229 -0.31 6.24 12.49
C VAL A 229 -1.52 5.30 12.48
N PRO A 230 -2.75 5.78 12.28
CA PRO A 230 -3.94 4.91 12.24
C PRO A 230 -3.77 3.75 11.27
N ASN A 231 -4.21 2.56 11.66
CA ASN A 231 -4.10 1.35 10.83
C ASN A 231 -5.26 1.24 9.83
N ASP A 232 -5.45 2.31 9.05
CA ASP A 232 -6.49 2.43 8.05
C ASP A 232 -5.87 2.59 6.66
N ASN A 233 -6.59 2.16 5.61
CA ASN A 233 -6.17 2.34 4.21
C ASN A 233 -4.75 1.83 3.87
N ARG A 234 -4.31 0.75 4.52
CA ARG A 234 -2.99 0.11 4.32
C ARG A 234 -2.61 -0.08 2.85
N VAL A 235 -3.55 -0.59 2.04
CA VAL A 235 -3.32 -0.85 0.60
C VAL A 235 -3.03 0.44 -0.16
N GLU A 236 -3.74 1.52 0.15
CA GLU A 236 -3.54 2.83 -0.47
C GLU A 236 -2.18 3.45 -0.07
N CYS A 237 -1.82 3.34 1.21
CA CYS A 237 -0.51 3.75 1.71
C CYS A 237 0.62 3.04 0.96
N LEU A 238 0.59 1.70 0.89
CA LEU A 238 1.59 0.91 0.17
C LEU A 238 1.62 1.21 -1.35
N ASN A 239 0.47 1.43 -1.97
CA ASN A 239 0.40 1.84 -3.37
C ASN A 239 1.06 3.20 -3.62
N THR A 240 0.92 4.14 -2.70
CA THR A 240 1.57 5.46 -2.76
C THR A 240 3.08 5.33 -2.60
N LEU A 241 3.53 4.58 -1.60
CA LEU A 241 4.97 4.31 -1.37
C LEU A 241 5.63 3.62 -2.57
N ARG A 242 4.92 2.70 -3.24
CA ARG A 242 5.41 2.05 -4.46
C ARG A 242 5.66 3.06 -5.58
N LYS A 243 4.81 4.09 -5.74
CA LYS A 243 5.04 5.18 -6.72
C LYS A 243 6.27 6.03 -6.38
N MET A 244 6.74 5.99 -5.13
CA MET A 244 7.99 6.60 -4.66
C MET A 244 9.20 5.66 -4.78
N ASN A 245 9.06 4.51 -5.48
CA ASN A 245 10.08 3.46 -5.60
C ASN A 245 10.43 2.77 -4.27
N ILE A 246 9.49 2.76 -3.31
CA ILE A 246 9.62 2.08 -2.02
C ILE A 246 8.80 0.79 -2.06
N HIS A 247 9.47 -0.33 -2.29
CA HIS A 247 8.88 -1.67 -2.37
C HIS A 247 9.97 -2.75 -2.17
N HIS A 248 9.57 -4.01 -1.95
CA HIS A 248 10.51 -5.09 -1.62
C HIS A 248 11.68 -5.22 -2.60
N ALA A 249 11.42 -5.21 -3.92
CA ALA A 249 12.47 -5.40 -4.91
C ALA A 249 13.56 -4.30 -4.88
N ASN A 250 13.23 -3.08 -4.43
CA ASN A 250 14.20 -2.00 -4.30
C ASN A 250 14.89 -2.05 -2.93
N LEU A 251 14.12 -2.19 -1.83
CA LEU A 251 14.66 -2.23 -0.46
C LEU A 251 15.49 -3.48 -0.16
N PHE A 252 15.20 -4.59 -0.86
CA PHE A 252 15.86 -5.88 -0.71
C PHE A 252 16.32 -6.35 -2.09
N PRO A 253 17.52 -5.94 -2.54
CA PRO A 253 18.06 -6.26 -3.86
C PRO A 253 18.60 -7.70 -3.93
N ASP A 254 17.83 -8.65 -3.42
CA ASP A 254 18.13 -10.07 -3.37
C ASP A 254 16.94 -10.89 -3.90
N PRO A 255 17.15 -12.18 -4.23
CA PRO A 255 16.06 -13.02 -4.73
C PRO A 255 14.84 -13.08 -3.82
N GLY A 256 15.01 -12.94 -2.50
CA GLY A 256 13.91 -12.88 -1.54
C GLY A 256 13.05 -11.63 -1.72
N GLY A 257 13.68 -10.47 -1.86
CA GLY A 257 13.00 -9.20 -2.16
C GLY A 257 12.26 -9.22 -3.50
N ALA A 258 12.90 -9.75 -4.54
CA ALA A 258 12.27 -9.91 -5.86
C ALA A 258 11.06 -10.86 -5.80
N SER A 259 11.17 -11.98 -5.06
CA SER A 259 10.07 -12.93 -4.89
C SER A 259 8.87 -12.29 -4.19
N LYS A 260 9.10 -11.56 -3.08
CA LYS A 260 8.03 -10.84 -2.37
C LYS A 260 7.34 -9.82 -3.27
N TYR A 261 8.10 -9.06 -4.05
CA TYR A 261 7.55 -8.09 -5.00
C TYR A 261 6.63 -8.74 -6.06
N CYS A 262 7.07 -9.85 -6.66
CA CYS A 262 6.27 -10.57 -7.65
C CYS A 262 4.99 -11.16 -7.04
N ASN A 263 5.06 -11.69 -5.81
CA ASN A 263 3.90 -12.20 -5.10
C ASN A 263 2.89 -11.10 -4.78
N ASP A 264 3.35 -9.95 -4.27
CA ASP A 264 2.51 -8.77 -4.04
C ASP A 264 1.85 -8.29 -5.34
N TRP A 265 2.60 -8.23 -6.44
CA TRP A 265 2.06 -7.84 -7.74
C TRP A 265 0.93 -8.77 -8.20
N LEU A 266 1.13 -10.08 -8.15
CA LEU A 266 0.11 -11.05 -8.56
C LEU A 266 -1.13 -10.99 -7.65
N ALA A 267 -0.94 -10.86 -6.34
CA ALA A 267 -2.05 -10.74 -5.40
C ALA A 267 -2.94 -9.52 -5.72
N ARG A 268 -2.32 -8.36 -5.99
CA ARG A 268 -3.05 -7.16 -6.39
C ARG A 268 -3.79 -7.32 -7.71
N LEU A 269 -3.15 -7.93 -8.71
CA LEU A 269 -3.78 -8.19 -10.01
C LEU A 269 -5.05 -9.05 -9.83
N ILE A 270 -4.97 -10.11 -9.03
CA ILE A 270 -6.12 -10.98 -8.74
C ILE A 270 -7.24 -10.20 -8.02
N ASP A 271 -6.90 -9.33 -7.08
CA ASP A 271 -7.89 -8.54 -6.34
C ASP A 271 -8.56 -7.46 -7.23
N GLU A 272 -7.79 -6.84 -8.13
CA GLU A 272 -8.31 -5.95 -9.17
C GLU A 272 -9.30 -6.70 -10.08
N GLU A 273 -8.91 -7.86 -10.61
CA GLU A 273 -9.79 -8.71 -11.45
C GLU A 273 -11.08 -9.11 -10.73
N LYS A 274 -11.00 -9.47 -9.43
CA LYS A 274 -12.17 -9.81 -8.62
C LYS A 274 -13.10 -8.63 -8.43
N ARG A 275 -12.56 -7.44 -8.16
CA ARG A 275 -13.34 -6.21 -7.98
C ARG A 275 -14.05 -5.84 -9.27
N ASP A 276 -13.34 -5.84 -10.39
CA ASP A 276 -13.90 -5.53 -11.71
C ASP A 276 -15.00 -6.54 -12.09
N ALA A 277 -14.80 -7.83 -11.79
CA ALA A 277 -15.82 -8.86 -11.97
C ALA A 277 -17.02 -8.71 -11.02
N ALA A 278 -16.85 -8.16 -9.82
CA ALA A 278 -17.94 -7.87 -8.89
C ALA A 278 -18.74 -6.64 -9.33
N GLU A 279 -18.06 -5.57 -9.76
CA GLU A 279 -18.67 -4.37 -10.32
C GLU A 279 -19.47 -4.69 -11.60
N ALA A 280 -18.90 -5.50 -12.50
CA ALA A 280 -19.59 -5.96 -13.69
C ALA A 280 -20.87 -6.75 -13.35
N ARG A 281 -20.82 -7.65 -12.36
CA ARG A 281 -21.98 -8.40 -11.87
C ARG A 281 -23.04 -7.49 -11.24
N ALA A 282 -22.62 -6.50 -10.45
CA ALA A 282 -23.54 -5.54 -9.86
C ALA A 282 -24.25 -4.69 -10.92
N LEU A 283 -23.53 -4.28 -11.97
CA LEU A 283 -24.11 -3.52 -13.07
C LEU A 283 -25.04 -4.38 -13.95
N GLU A 284 -24.70 -5.64 -14.18
CA GLU A 284 -25.59 -6.60 -14.86
C GLU A 284 -26.89 -6.80 -14.07
N ALA A 285 -26.81 -7.00 -12.76
CA ALA A 285 -27.98 -7.10 -11.89
C ALA A 285 -28.84 -5.83 -11.88
N ALA A 286 -28.21 -4.65 -11.88
CA ALA A 286 -28.92 -3.37 -11.97
C ALA A 286 -29.58 -3.18 -13.35
N ALA A 287 -28.94 -3.63 -14.43
CA ALA A 287 -29.50 -3.59 -15.78
C ALA A 287 -30.68 -4.55 -15.93
N ASP A 288 -30.61 -5.75 -15.37
CA ASP A 288 -31.72 -6.71 -15.33
C ASP A 288 -32.91 -6.14 -14.56
N GLN A 289 -32.66 -5.44 -13.44
CA GLN A 289 -33.69 -4.75 -12.68
C GLN A 289 -34.32 -3.57 -13.44
N ALA A 290 -33.52 -2.81 -14.18
CA ALA A 290 -34.01 -1.71 -15.04
C ALA A 290 -34.77 -2.23 -16.27
N ALA A 291 -34.40 -3.38 -16.82
CA ALA A 291 -35.11 -4.02 -17.93
C ALA A 291 -36.47 -4.64 -17.51
N ALA A 292 -36.72 -4.79 -16.20
CA ALA A 292 -38.02 -5.19 -15.67
C ALA A 292 -39.02 -4.02 -15.56
N GLU A 293 -38.60 -2.77 -15.79
CA GLU A 293 -39.52 -1.65 -15.99
C GLU A 293 -40.15 -1.74 -17.39
N PRO A 294 -41.46 -1.44 -17.54
CA PRO A 294 -42.17 -1.65 -18.80
C PRO A 294 -41.51 -0.86 -19.95
N ASP A 295 -41.12 -1.59 -21.00
CA ASP A 295 -40.53 -1.05 -22.22
C ASP A 295 -41.45 0.01 -22.85
N VAL A 296 -40.90 1.20 -23.10
CA VAL A 296 -41.57 2.23 -23.89
C VAL A 296 -41.66 1.72 -25.34
N ALA A 297 -42.86 1.78 -25.91
CA ALA A 297 -43.18 1.25 -27.24
C ALA A 297 -42.10 1.57 -28.29
N LEU A 298 -41.54 0.51 -28.90
CA LEU A 298 -40.68 0.59 -30.07
C LEU A 298 -41.42 1.32 -31.21
N ILE A 299 -40.72 2.22 -31.91
CA ILE A 299 -41.23 2.89 -33.10
C ILE A 299 -41.34 1.83 -34.21
N ALA A 300 -42.51 1.22 -34.35
CA ALA A 300 -42.72 0.04 -35.18
C ALA A 300 -42.78 0.32 -36.70
N ASP A 301 -42.87 1.59 -37.12
CA ASP A 301 -43.19 1.98 -38.51
C ASP A 301 -42.19 2.97 -39.14
N SER A 302 -40.96 3.10 -38.63
CA SER A 302 -39.98 4.04 -39.22
C SER A 302 -39.08 3.44 -40.30
N GLU A 303 -38.92 4.17 -41.40
CA GLU A 303 -37.88 3.91 -42.41
C GLU A 303 -36.48 3.93 -41.77
N ILE A 304 -35.58 3.09 -42.29
CA ILE A 304 -34.18 3.05 -41.86
C ILE A 304 -33.55 4.41 -42.19
N SER A 305 -33.37 5.23 -41.17
CA SER A 305 -32.78 6.56 -41.28
C SER A 305 -31.82 6.82 -40.12
N ALA A 306 -30.86 7.72 -40.33
CA ALA A 306 -29.90 8.09 -39.30
C ALA A 306 -30.60 8.67 -38.05
N ASP A 307 -31.69 9.42 -38.25
CA ASP A 307 -32.47 10.03 -37.17
C ASP A 307 -33.22 8.98 -36.34
N ALA A 308 -33.80 7.96 -36.98
CA ALA A 308 -34.47 6.86 -36.28
C ALA A 308 -33.50 6.07 -35.40
N ILE A 309 -32.29 5.77 -35.91
CA ILE A 309 -31.27 5.03 -35.16
C ILE A 309 -30.69 5.88 -34.03
N ALA A 310 -30.44 7.17 -34.26
CA ALA A 310 -29.99 8.09 -33.21
C ALA A 310 -31.03 8.21 -32.08
N GLY A 311 -32.33 8.26 -32.42
CA GLY A 311 -33.43 8.23 -31.46
C GLY A 311 -33.50 6.93 -30.66
N LEU A 312 -33.34 5.79 -31.33
CA LEU A 312 -33.30 4.46 -30.69
C LEU A 312 -32.14 4.35 -29.70
N LEU A 313 -30.94 4.79 -30.11
CA LEU A 313 -29.76 4.79 -29.26
C LEU A 313 -29.94 5.73 -28.07
N ARG A 314 -30.52 6.93 -28.27
CA ARG A 314 -30.81 7.85 -27.16
C ARG A 314 -31.72 7.21 -26.12
N ASN A 315 -32.79 6.57 -26.57
CA ASN A 315 -33.77 5.90 -25.70
C ASN A 315 -33.19 4.67 -24.98
N THR A 316 -32.07 4.13 -25.48
CA THR A 316 -31.40 2.95 -24.94
C THR A 316 -30.25 3.31 -24.00
N LEU A 317 -29.43 4.29 -24.37
CA LEU A 317 -28.24 4.67 -23.62
C LEU A 317 -28.59 5.56 -22.41
N ARG A 318 -29.71 6.31 -22.46
CA ARG A 318 -30.32 7.11 -21.37
C ARG A 318 -29.33 7.92 -20.50
N ASN A 319 -28.18 8.31 -21.05
CA ASN A 319 -27.14 9.09 -20.38
C ASN A 319 -26.65 10.23 -21.29
N ASP A 320 -27.32 11.38 -21.20
CA ASP A 320 -27.05 12.55 -22.05
C ASP A 320 -25.67 13.20 -21.75
N SER A 321 -25.06 12.93 -20.59
CA SER A 321 -23.74 13.46 -20.23
C SER A 321 -22.59 12.68 -20.88
N GLU A 322 -22.74 11.36 -21.01
CA GLU A 322 -21.72 10.47 -21.56
C GLU A 322 -21.86 10.30 -23.08
N PHE A 323 -23.09 10.33 -23.59
CA PHE A 323 -23.39 10.16 -25.02
C PHE A 323 -24.26 11.31 -25.57
N PRO A 324 -23.66 12.48 -25.87
CA PRO A 324 -24.40 13.61 -26.43
C PRO A 324 -25.08 13.27 -27.77
N LEU A 325 -26.22 13.91 -28.05
CA LEU A 325 -26.98 13.77 -29.31
C LEU A 325 -26.11 13.88 -30.58
N LYS A 326 -25.12 14.77 -30.58
CA LYS A 326 -24.18 14.96 -31.69
C LYS A 326 -23.34 13.70 -31.95
N THR A 327 -22.94 13.00 -30.89
CA THR A 327 -22.18 11.75 -30.97
C THR A 327 -23.05 10.64 -31.54
N LEU A 328 -24.29 10.51 -31.06
CA LEU A 328 -25.25 9.51 -31.52
C LEU A 328 -25.65 9.72 -32.99
N ALA A 329 -25.84 10.97 -33.42
CA ALA A 329 -26.06 11.33 -34.82
C ALA A 329 -24.86 10.94 -35.71
N GLY A 330 -23.64 11.00 -35.18
CA GLY A 330 -22.43 10.54 -35.88
C GLY A 330 -22.28 9.01 -35.91
N TRP A 331 -22.91 8.30 -35.00
CA TRP A 331 -22.90 6.82 -34.91
C TRP A 331 -23.90 6.18 -35.87
N ALA A 332 -25.08 6.78 -36.00
CA ALA A 332 -26.18 6.20 -36.77
C ALA A 332 -25.82 5.83 -38.23
N PRO A 333 -25.15 6.68 -39.04
CA PRO A 333 -24.73 6.31 -40.39
C PRO A 333 -23.75 5.13 -40.42
N LYS A 334 -22.87 5.02 -39.43
CA LYS A 334 -21.87 3.92 -39.35
C LYS A 334 -22.54 2.59 -39.01
N LEU A 335 -23.58 2.61 -38.18
CA LEU A 335 -24.38 1.43 -37.85
C LEU A 335 -25.23 0.97 -39.03
N ILE A 336 -25.76 1.89 -39.86
CA ILE A 336 -26.43 1.55 -41.12
C ILE A 336 -25.45 0.85 -42.07
N VAL A 337 -24.25 1.40 -42.28
CA VAL A 337 -23.23 0.77 -43.14
C VAL A 337 -22.84 -0.61 -42.60
N LEU A 338 -22.73 -0.75 -41.27
CA LEU A 338 -22.44 -2.03 -40.63
C LEU A 338 -23.56 -3.05 -40.88
N TYR A 339 -24.83 -2.61 -40.79
CA TYR A 339 -26.00 -3.39 -41.12
C TYR A 339 -25.95 -3.85 -42.59
N GLU A 340 -25.85 -2.92 -43.54
CA GLU A 340 -25.85 -3.21 -44.99
C GLU A 340 -24.74 -4.18 -45.40
N ARG A 341 -23.58 -4.13 -44.72
CA ARG A 341 -22.46 -5.04 -44.98
C ARG A 341 -22.70 -6.46 -44.49
N LEU A 342 -23.50 -6.64 -43.44
CA LEU A 342 -23.65 -7.92 -42.72
C LEU A 342 -25.03 -8.58 -42.94
N ALA A 343 -26.02 -7.79 -43.34
CA ALA A 343 -27.37 -8.22 -43.59
C ALA A 343 -27.49 -8.81 -45.01
N ASP A 344 -27.47 -10.14 -45.10
CA ASP A 344 -27.83 -10.87 -46.32
C ASP A 344 -29.34 -10.72 -46.64
N THR A 345 -29.79 -11.02 -47.86
CA THR A 345 -31.17 -10.79 -48.34
C THR A 345 -32.27 -11.36 -47.44
N ASP A 346 -32.04 -12.54 -46.83
CA ASP A 346 -32.96 -13.32 -45.99
C ASP A 346 -32.53 -13.36 -44.51
N TRP A 347 -31.67 -12.44 -44.08
CA TRP A 347 -31.05 -12.48 -42.75
C TRP A 347 -32.04 -12.62 -41.57
N PRO A 348 -33.27 -12.06 -41.58
CA PRO A 348 -34.19 -12.20 -40.45
C PRO A 348 -34.80 -13.60 -40.29
N GLU A 349 -34.74 -14.43 -41.33
CA GLU A 349 -35.25 -15.80 -41.35
C GLU A 349 -34.19 -16.80 -40.88
N ARG A 350 -32.91 -16.41 -40.90
CA ARG A 350 -31.78 -17.22 -40.46
C ARG A 350 -31.31 -16.82 -39.07
N ALA A 351 -31.61 -17.65 -38.08
CA ALA A 351 -31.20 -17.43 -36.68
C ALA A 351 -29.68 -17.20 -36.51
N ALA A 352 -28.87 -17.83 -37.36
CA ALA A 352 -27.41 -17.61 -37.38
C ALA A 352 -27.02 -16.20 -37.85
N SER A 353 -27.67 -15.66 -38.88
CA SER A 353 -27.41 -14.31 -39.39
C SER A 353 -27.87 -13.24 -38.40
N GLU A 354 -29.03 -13.42 -37.77
CA GLU A 354 -29.54 -12.56 -36.70
C GLU A 354 -28.56 -12.52 -35.50
N THR A 355 -28.10 -13.69 -35.06
CA THR A 355 -27.12 -13.79 -33.97
C THR A 355 -25.81 -13.10 -34.32
N ARG A 356 -25.34 -13.24 -35.57
CA ARG A 356 -24.12 -12.57 -36.06
C ARG A 356 -24.26 -11.05 -36.04
N LEU A 357 -25.36 -10.51 -36.55
CA LEU A 357 -25.66 -9.07 -36.53
C LEU A 357 -25.69 -8.53 -35.09
N LYS A 358 -26.35 -9.24 -34.18
CA LYS A 358 -26.38 -8.86 -32.75
C LYS A 358 -24.97 -8.80 -32.14
N ILE A 359 -24.13 -9.81 -32.42
CA ILE A 359 -22.75 -9.85 -31.92
C ILE A 359 -21.94 -8.66 -32.45
N GLU A 360 -22.06 -8.35 -33.74
CA GLU A 360 -21.31 -7.26 -34.37
C GLU A 360 -21.77 -5.87 -33.92
N PHE A 361 -23.08 -5.64 -33.75
CA PHE A 361 -23.56 -4.39 -33.15
C PHE A 361 -23.08 -4.22 -31.71
N ARG A 362 -23.10 -5.29 -30.91
CA ARG A 362 -22.59 -5.23 -29.53
C ARG A 362 -21.10 -4.89 -29.51
N LYS A 363 -20.29 -5.57 -30.32
CA LYS A 363 -18.85 -5.27 -30.45
C LYS A 363 -18.61 -3.83 -30.85
N TRP A 364 -19.41 -3.32 -31.79
CA TRP A 364 -19.31 -1.94 -32.26
C TRP A 364 -19.66 -0.92 -31.16
N LEU A 365 -20.73 -1.15 -30.41
CA LEU A 365 -21.11 -0.27 -29.29
C LEU A 365 -20.04 -0.28 -28.19
N MET A 366 -19.50 -1.46 -27.86
CA MET A 366 -18.41 -1.59 -26.89
C MET A 366 -17.14 -0.88 -27.33
N SER A 367 -16.75 -0.96 -28.61
CA SER A 367 -15.56 -0.27 -29.11
C SER A 367 -15.71 1.26 -29.13
N ASN A 368 -16.93 1.76 -28.99
CA ASN A 368 -17.24 3.18 -28.87
C ASN A 368 -17.55 3.60 -27.41
N GLY A 369 -17.15 2.79 -26.42
CA GLY A 369 -17.22 3.15 -25.01
C GLY A 369 -18.54 2.82 -24.31
N VAL A 370 -19.47 2.13 -24.97
CA VAL A 370 -20.73 1.68 -24.33
C VAL A 370 -20.45 0.46 -23.46
N HIS A 371 -20.86 0.51 -22.19
CA HIS A 371 -20.74 -0.63 -21.28
C HIS A 371 -21.47 -1.88 -21.84
N ARG A 372 -20.87 -3.06 -21.62
CA ARG A 372 -21.30 -4.34 -22.22
C ARG A 372 -22.80 -4.66 -22.09
N ALA A 373 -23.39 -4.42 -20.92
CA ALA A 373 -24.81 -4.69 -20.67
C ALA A 373 -25.72 -3.78 -21.52
N VAL A 374 -25.44 -2.48 -21.51
CA VAL A 374 -26.14 -1.47 -22.32
C VAL A 374 -25.92 -1.73 -23.82
N ALA A 375 -24.72 -2.18 -24.20
CA ALA A 375 -24.39 -2.58 -25.56
C ALA A 375 -25.17 -3.83 -26.00
N GLU A 376 -25.44 -4.79 -25.11
CA GLU A 376 -26.28 -5.96 -25.42
C GLU A 376 -27.74 -5.54 -25.62
N THR A 377 -28.28 -4.67 -24.77
CA THR A 377 -29.64 -4.11 -24.94
C THR A 377 -29.76 -3.30 -26.22
N GLY A 378 -28.76 -2.45 -26.52
CA GLY A 378 -28.69 -1.67 -27.74
C GLY A 378 -28.55 -2.53 -28.98
N ALA A 379 -27.72 -3.57 -28.95
CA ALA A 379 -27.61 -4.51 -30.05
C ALA A 379 -28.92 -5.28 -30.30
N ARG A 380 -29.61 -5.73 -29.24
CA ARG A 380 -30.92 -6.38 -29.35
C ARG A 380 -31.94 -5.44 -29.99
N ARG A 381 -32.06 -4.20 -29.48
CA ARG A 381 -32.99 -3.20 -30.01
C ARG A 381 -32.68 -2.80 -31.45
N LEU A 382 -31.40 -2.69 -31.83
CA LEU A 382 -30.98 -2.45 -33.22
C LEU A 382 -31.41 -3.60 -34.12
N VAL A 383 -31.17 -4.84 -33.72
CA VAL A 383 -31.61 -6.02 -34.49
C VAL A 383 -33.12 -6.06 -34.64
N GLU A 384 -33.88 -5.82 -33.56
CA GLU A 384 -35.34 -5.75 -33.61
C GLU A 384 -35.85 -4.64 -34.53
N PHE A 385 -35.22 -3.47 -34.48
CA PHE A 385 -35.51 -2.34 -35.36
C PHE A 385 -35.30 -2.71 -36.84
N PHE A 386 -34.12 -3.20 -37.20
CA PHE A 386 -33.83 -3.59 -38.58
C PHE A 386 -34.70 -4.75 -39.07
N LYS A 387 -35.04 -5.69 -38.17
CA LYS A 387 -35.94 -6.81 -38.46
C LYS A 387 -37.37 -6.33 -38.73
N ALA A 388 -37.85 -5.35 -37.98
CA ALA A 388 -39.15 -4.73 -38.22
C ALA A 388 -39.17 -3.99 -39.57
N SER A 389 -38.15 -3.17 -39.86
CA SER A 389 -38.05 -2.46 -41.15
C SER A 389 -37.96 -3.42 -42.35
N TRP A 390 -37.22 -4.53 -42.23
CA TRP A 390 -37.14 -5.54 -43.30
C TRP A 390 -38.49 -6.23 -43.54
N LYS A 391 -39.23 -6.55 -42.47
CA LYS A 391 -40.57 -7.13 -42.61
C LYS A 391 -41.54 -6.17 -43.30
N ALA A 392 -41.49 -4.89 -42.93
CA ALA A 392 -42.32 -3.86 -43.56
C ALA A 392 -42.02 -3.72 -45.07
N ALA A 393 -40.73 -3.76 -45.45
CA ALA A 393 -40.32 -3.67 -46.85
C ALA A 393 -40.69 -4.90 -47.71
N ASN A 394 -40.82 -6.09 -47.10
CA ASN A 394 -41.16 -7.34 -47.79
C ASN A 394 -42.62 -7.78 -47.60
N ALA A 395 -43.44 -7.00 -46.90
CA ALA A 395 -44.87 -7.26 -46.72
C ALA A 395 -45.75 -6.76 -47.90
N SER A 396 -45.12 -6.38 -49.03
CA SER A 396 -45.76 -5.83 -50.24
C SER A 396 -45.96 -6.88 -51.31
#